data_AF-A0A2V8TE71-F1
#
_entry.id   AF-A0A2V8TE71-F1
#
_cell.length_a   1.000
_cell.length_b   1.000
_cell.length_c   1.000
_cell.angle_alpha   90.00
_cell.angle_beta   90.00
_cell.angle_gamma   90.00
#
_symmetry.space_group_name_H-M   'P 1'
#
loop_
_entity.id
_entity.type
_entity.pdbx_description
1 polymer ?
#
loop_
_entity_poly.entity_id
_entity_poly.type
_entity_poly.pdbx_seq_one_letter_code
_entity_poly.pdbx_strand_id
1 'polypeptide(L)'
;MKRDGDPTDPRDGHERRDIEPAAVALFAAGLVAHALVTILLIGWLFWYFHARVARLDLPASPLAGEKALPPEPRLQVDPAEDLRKMRLEENAILNNYGWIDRSAGIARIPIERAMELMSERKLQSRSPAGGKR
;
A
#
# COMPACT_ATOMS: atom_id res chain seq x y z
N MET A 1 53.84 -32.20 -65.18
CA MET A 1 52.43 -32.39 -64.77
C MET A 1 52.25 -31.74 -63.41
N LYS A 2 51.49 -30.65 -63.38
CA LYS A 2 51.17 -29.82 -62.24
C LYS A 2 49.86 -30.35 -61.64
N ARG A 3 49.81 -30.56 -60.32
CA ARG A 3 48.56 -30.67 -59.57
C ARG A 3 48.64 -29.67 -58.44
N ASP A 4 47.74 -28.71 -58.54
CA ASP A 4 47.62 -27.54 -57.69
C ASP A 4 46.97 -27.96 -56.37
N GLY A 5 47.71 -27.82 -55.27
CA GLY A 5 47.13 -27.79 -53.93
C GLY A 5 46.79 -26.35 -53.60
N ASP A 6 45.50 -26.08 -53.43
CA ASP A 6 44.94 -24.77 -53.08
C ASP A 6 45.55 -24.22 -51.77
N PRO A 7 46.12 -23.00 -51.76
CA PRO A 7 46.69 -22.39 -50.55
C PRO A 7 45.66 -21.83 -49.57
N THR A 8 44.35 -21.97 -49.83
CA THR A 8 43.31 -21.26 -49.09
C THR A 8 42.20 -22.17 -48.55
N ASP A 9 42.51 -23.08 -47.62
CA ASP A 9 41.50 -23.59 -46.68
C ASP A 9 41.47 -22.64 -45.45
N PRO A 10 40.39 -21.86 -45.23
CA PRO A 10 40.30 -20.89 -44.13
C PRO A 10 40.01 -21.53 -42.77
N ARG A 11 40.04 -22.86 -42.64
CA ARG A 11 39.58 -23.60 -41.45
C ARG A 11 40.65 -23.89 -40.39
N ASP A 12 41.84 -23.28 -40.49
CA ASP A 12 42.86 -23.34 -39.42
C ASP A 12 43.04 -22.00 -38.69
N GLY A 13 41.92 -21.31 -38.46
CA GLY A 13 41.83 -20.10 -37.64
C GLY A 13 41.89 -20.38 -36.13
N HIS A 14 42.84 -21.18 -35.65
CA HIS A 14 43.10 -21.35 -34.22
C HIS A 14 44.49 -20.83 -33.87
N GLU A 15 44.56 -19.57 -33.45
CA GLU A 15 45.75 -19.04 -32.79
C GLU A 15 45.87 -19.70 -31.40
N ARG A 16 46.69 -20.76 -31.33
CA ARG A 16 47.13 -21.42 -30.11
C ARG A 16 48.14 -20.52 -29.37
N ARG A 17 47.72 -19.33 -28.97
CA ARG A 17 48.47 -18.63 -27.93
C ARG A 17 48.18 -19.39 -26.64
N ASP A 18 48.97 -20.43 -26.42
CA ASP A 18 48.88 -21.30 -25.25
C ASP A 18 48.92 -20.42 -24.01
N ILE A 19 47.76 -20.23 -23.40
CA ILE A 19 47.65 -19.51 -22.15
C ILE A 19 48.39 -20.38 -21.14
N GLU A 20 49.46 -19.85 -20.56
CA GLU A 20 50.25 -20.59 -19.59
C GLU A 20 49.36 -21.02 -18.42
N PRO A 21 49.15 -22.33 -18.18
CA PRO A 21 48.22 -22.78 -17.15
C PRO A 21 48.64 -22.33 -15.75
N ALA A 22 49.95 -22.10 -15.53
CA ALA A 22 50.47 -21.53 -14.30
C ALA A 22 50.00 -20.08 -14.08
N ALA A 23 49.93 -19.25 -15.13
CA ALA A 23 49.45 -17.88 -15.04
C ALA A 23 47.95 -17.84 -14.70
N VAL A 24 47.16 -18.74 -15.29
CA VAL A 24 45.72 -18.87 -14.99
C VAL A 24 45.50 -19.36 -13.56
N ALA A 25 46.27 -20.36 -13.13
CA ALA A 25 46.19 -20.88 -11.76
C ALA A 25 46.58 -19.82 -10.72
N LEU A 26 47.63 -19.04 -10.99
CA LEU A 26 48.05 -17.94 -10.13
C LEU A 26 47.00 -16.83 -10.06
N PHE A 27 46.40 -16.49 -11.20
CA PHE A 27 45.31 -15.51 -11.25
C PHE A 27 44.08 -15.99 -10.48
N ALA A 28 43.67 -17.25 -10.65
CA ALA A 28 42.57 -17.85 -9.91
C ALA A 28 42.86 -17.90 -8.41
N ALA A 29 44.07 -18.29 -8.01
CA ALA A 29 44.51 -18.26 -6.62
C ALA A 29 44.49 -16.83 -6.05
N GLY A 30 44.90 -15.83 -6.85
CA GLY A 30 44.84 -14.41 -6.49
C GLY A 30 43.40 -13.93 -6.26
N LEU A 31 42.45 -14.32 -7.12
CA LEU A 31 41.02 -14.01 -6.94
C LEU A 31 40.46 -14.62 -5.66
N VAL A 32 40.78 -15.90 -5.39
CA VAL A 32 40.34 -16.57 -4.16
C VAL A 32 40.95 -15.89 -2.93
N ALA A 33 42.25 -15.59 -2.96
CA ALA A 33 42.91 -14.88 -1.87
C ALA A 33 42.28 -13.50 -1.63
N HIS A 34 42.01 -12.73 -2.69
CA HIS A 34 41.36 -11.42 -2.59
C HIS A 34 39.94 -11.51 -2.00
N ALA A 35 39.14 -12.49 -2.46
CA ALA A 35 37.81 -12.74 -1.90
C ALA A 35 37.88 -13.08 -0.40
N LEU A 36 38.82 -13.94 0.00
CA LEU A 36 39.04 -14.29 1.41
C LEU A 36 39.44 -13.08 2.23
N VAL A 37 40.38 -12.25 1.76
CA VAL A 37 40.76 -11.00 2.44
C VAL A 37 39.55 -10.08 2.61
N THR A 38 38.72 -9.96 1.57
CA THR A 38 37.51 -9.12 1.61
C THR A 38 36.50 -9.63 2.63
N ILE A 39 36.23 -10.94 2.64
CA ILE A 39 35.31 -11.57 3.60
C ILE A 39 35.83 -11.39 5.04
N LEU A 40 37.13 -11.61 5.26
CA LEU A 40 37.75 -11.43 6.58
C LEU A 40 37.71 -9.97 7.04
N LEU A 41 37.96 -9.02 6.13
CA LEU A 41 37.91 -7.59 6.42
C LEU A 41 36.48 -7.14 6.75
N ILE A 42 35.49 -7.60 5.98
CA ILE A 42 34.07 -7.36 6.27
C ILE A 42 33.70 -7.97 7.63
N GLY A 43 34.03 -9.24 7.89
CA GLY A 43 33.76 -9.91 9.15
C GLY A 43 34.40 -9.22 10.36
N TRP A 44 35.65 -8.78 10.22
CA TRP A 44 36.36 -7.99 11.23
C TRP A 44 35.70 -6.64 11.46
N LEU A 45 35.28 -5.95 10.39
CA LEU A 45 34.59 -4.67 10.47
C LEU A 45 33.23 -4.80 11.19
N PHE A 46 32.47 -5.84 10.86
CA PHE A 46 31.22 -6.17 11.55
C PHE A 46 31.46 -6.49 13.03
N TRP A 47 32.47 -7.29 13.37
CA TRP A 47 32.81 -7.58 14.77
C TRP A 47 33.22 -6.32 15.52
N TYR A 48 34.08 -5.49 14.93
CA TYR A 48 34.54 -4.23 15.51
C TYR A 48 33.39 -3.25 15.72
N PHE A 49 32.54 -3.03 14.71
CA PHE A 49 31.42 -2.11 14.85
C PHE A 49 30.31 -2.68 15.71
N HIS A 50 29.98 -3.97 15.67
CA HIS A 50 28.97 -4.54 16.56
C HIS A 50 29.39 -4.37 18.03
N ALA A 51 30.66 -4.58 18.36
CA ALA A 51 31.21 -4.35 19.69
C ALA A 51 31.19 -2.86 20.11
N ARG A 52 31.03 -1.93 19.17
CA ARG A 52 30.95 -0.47 19.40
C ARG A 52 29.50 0.03 19.39
N VAL A 53 28.68 -0.41 18.44
CA VAL A 53 27.25 -0.06 18.29
C VAL A 53 26.42 -0.64 19.43
N ALA A 54 26.70 -1.86 19.88
CA ALA A 54 26.07 -2.40 21.09
C ALA A 54 26.43 -1.62 22.37
N ARG A 55 27.51 -0.82 22.35
CA ARG A 55 27.85 0.11 23.45
C ARG A 55 27.31 1.52 23.22
N LEU A 56 26.82 1.81 22.02
CA LEU A 56 26.35 3.15 21.65
C LEU A 56 24.86 3.34 21.93
N ASP A 57 24.12 2.30 22.34
CA ASP A 57 22.68 2.34 22.68
C ASP A 57 21.97 3.45 21.92
N LEU A 58 22.04 3.43 20.58
CA LEU A 58 21.47 4.51 19.79
C LEU A 58 19.98 4.51 20.13
N PRO A 59 19.47 5.55 20.81
CA PRO A 59 18.06 5.59 21.12
C PRO A 59 17.31 5.50 19.81
N ALA A 60 16.30 4.64 19.76
CA ALA A 60 15.40 4.55 18.62
C ALA A 60 15.05 5.98 18.20
N SER A 61 15.20 6.29 16.90
CA SER A 61 14.92 7.62 16.36
C SER A 61 13.62 8.15 16.99
N PRO A 62 13.54 9.42 17.41
CA PRO A 62 12.30 9.97 17.97
C PRO A 62 11.08 9.79 17.03
N LEU A 63 11.31 9.54 15.73
CA LEU A 63 10.28 9.17 14.74
C LEU A 63 9.88 7.68 14.73
N ALA A 64 10.65 6.81 15.38
CA ALA A 64 10.36 5.39 15.54
C ALA A 64 9.43 5.10 16.73
N GLY A 65 9.39 6.00 17.73
CA GLY A 65 8.58 5.85 18.94
C GLY A 65 7.12 6.28 18.77
N GLU A 66 6.85 7.26 17.93
CA GLU A 66 5.50 7.75 17.68
C GLU A 66 5.24 7.77 16.19
N LYS A 67 4.52 6.76 15.69
CA LYS A 67 3.70 6.93 14.49
C LYS A 67 2.64 7.97 14.83
N ALA A 68 3.00 9.24 14.74
CA ALA A 68 2.03 10.32 14.73
C ALA A 68 1.05 9.98 13.60
N LEU A 69 -0.18 9.63 13.97
CA LEU A 69 -1.23 9.41 12.98
C LEU A 69 -1.32 10.70 12.17
N PRO A 70 -1.29 10.63 10.82
CA PRO A 70 -1.43 11.83 10.02
C PRO A 70 -2.72 12.58 10.42
N PRO A 71 -2.68 13.92 10.42
CA PRO A 71 -3.86 14.72 10.71
C PRO A 71 -4.99 14.35 9.75
N GLU A 72 -6.23 14.53 10.20
CA GLU A 72 -7.38 14.23 9.36
C GLU A 72 -7.44 15.16 8.13
N PRO A 73 -7.96 14.68 6.98
CA PRO A 73 -8.63 13.40 6.77
C PRO A 73 -7.65 12.24 6.52
N ARG A 74 -7.87 11.14 7.24
CA ARG A 74 -7.11 9.90 7.06
C ARG A 74 -7.63 9.13 5.86
N LEU A 75 -6.80 8.25 5.33
CA LEU A 75 -7.24 7.31 4.30
C LEU A 75 -8.37 6.43 4.86
N GLN A 76 -9.54 6.50 4.22
CA GLN A 76 -10.67 5.64 4.53
C GLN A 76 -10.36 4.22 4.05
N VAL A 77 -10.30 3.26 4.98
CA VAL A 77 -9.83 1.89 4.71
C VAL A 77 -10.85 1.11 3.88
N ASP A 78 -12.15 1.31 4.12
CA ASP A 78 -13.23 0.65 3.40
C ASP A 78 -14.42 1.59 3.15
N PRO A 79 -14.37 2.38 2.05
CA PRO A 79 -15.45 3.28 1.69
C PRO A 79 -16.80 2.60 1.42
N ALA A 80 -16.80 1.34 0.99
CA ALA A 80 -18.02 0.64 0.62
C ALA A 80 -18.82 0.20 1.86
N GLU A 81 -18.13 -0.33 2.87
CA GLU A 81 -18.72 -0.67 4.17
C GLU A 81 -19.29 0.56 4.87
N ASP A 82 -18.54 1.65 4.90
CA ASP A 82 -18.97 2.88 5.58
C ASP A 82 -20.18 3.51 4.89
N LEU A 83 -20.20 3.55 3.56
CA LEU A 83 -21.39 3.99 2.81
C LEU A 83 -22.60 3.09 3.07
N ARG A 84 -22.40 1.77 3.22
CA ARG A 84 -23.50 0.86 3.56
C ARG A 84 -24.05 1.14 4.94
N LYS A 85 -23.19 1.33 5.96
CA LYS A 85 -23.61 1.67 7.32
C LYS A 85 -24.38 2.98 7.36
N MET A 86 -23.85 4.03 6.73
CA MET A 86 -24.52 5.33 6.60
C MET A 86 -25.92 5.18 6.01
N ARG A 87 -26.05 4.47 4.88
CA ARG A 87 -27.37 4.24 4.25
C ARG A 87 -28.32 3.43 5.14
N LEU A 88 -27.83 2.47 5.90
CA LEU A 88 -28.65 1.69 6.82
C LEU A 88 -29.20 2.56 7.95
N GLU A 89 -28.37 3.44 8.51
CA GLU A 89 -28.78 4.40 9.54
C GLU A 89 -29.81 5.40 9.01
N GLU A 90 -29.57 5.97 7.82
CA GLU A 90 -30.52 6.87 7.16
C GLU A 90 -31.85 6.19 6.91
N ASN A 91 -31.84 4.98 6.36
CA ASN A 91 -33.06 4.21 6.13
C ASN A 91 -33.78 3.88 7.44
N ALA A 92 -33.06 3.56 8.50
CA ALA A 92 -33.65 3.31 9.81
C ALA A 92 -34.34 4.57 10.37
N ILE A 93 -33.76 5.77 10.13
CA ILE A 93 -34.35 7.04 10.53
C ILE A 93 -35.62 7.34 9.71
N LEU A 94 -35.55 7.20 8.39
CA LEU A 94 -36.63 7.58 7.47
C LEU A 94 -37.86 6.67 7.56
N ASN A 95 -37.66 5.37 7.78
CA ASN A 95 -38.74 4.38 7.67
C ASN A 95 -39.36 3.98 9.01
N ASN A 96 -38.81 4.44 10.15
CA ASN A 96 -39.29 4.02 11.46
C ASN A 96 -39.69 5.20 12.34
N TYR A 97 -40.67 4.95 13.21
CA TYR A 97 -41.00 5.86 14.30
C TYR A 97 -39.86 5.97 15.31
N GLY A 98 -39.83 7.09 16.02
CA GLY A 98 -38.82 7.37 17.02
C GLY A 98 -39.18 8.61 17.82
N TRP A 99 -38.61 8.75 19.00
CA TRP A 99 -38.76 9.98 19.78
C TRP A 99 -37.60 10.91 19.48
N ILE A 100 -37.90 12.18 19.21
CA ILE A 100 -36.90 13.24 19.10
C ILE A 100 -36.70 13.86 20.49
N ASP A 101 -37.80 14.19 21.16
CA ASP A 101 -37.82 14.63 22.54
C ASP A 101 -39.07 14.07 23.24
N ARG A 102 -38.87 13.12 24.14
CA ARG A 102 -39.97 12.49 24.90
C ARG A 102 -40.62 13.45 25.88
N SER A 103 -39.85 14.36 26.46
CA SER A 103 -40.33 15.29 27.49
C SER A 103 -41.21 16.38 26.89
N ALA A 104 -40.86 16.86 25.70
CA ALA A 104 -41.67 17.79 24.92
C ALA A 104 -42.78 17.11 24.11
N GLY A 105 -42.87 15.77 24.12
CA GLY A 105 -43.86 15.01 23.36
C GLY A 105 -43.63 15.03 21.83
N ILE A 106 -42.41 15.27 21.38
CA ILE A 106 -42.05 15.37 19.96
C ILE A 106 -41.54 14.01 19.46
N ALA A 107 -42.31 13.38 18.57
CA ALA A 107 -41.96 12.14 17.89
C ALA A 107 -41.65 12.37 16.40
N ARG A 108 -40.71 11.59 15.86
CA ARG A 108 -40.53 11.41 14.42
C ARG A 108 -41.49 10.32 13.92
N ILE A 109 -42.00 10.54 12.72
CA ILE A 109 -42.83 9.58 11.99
C ILE A 109 -42.10 9.16 10.71
N PRO A 110 -42.41 7.98 10.14
CA PRO A 110 -41.90 7.58 8.84
C PRO A 110 -42.21 8.61 7.76
N ILE A 111 -41.29 8.78 6.81
CA ILE A 111 -41.37 9.83 5.79
C ILE A 111 -42.61 9.67 4.90
N GLU A 112 -42.99 8.44 4.58
CA GLU A 112 -44.21 8.12 3.82
C GLU A 112 -45.44 8.67 4.55
N ARG A 113 -45.52 8.44 5.86
CA ARG A 113 -46.64 8.93 6.68
C ARG A 113 -46.65 10.45 6.77
N ALA A 114 -45.48 11.08 6.85
CA ALA A 114 -45.38 12.54 6.82
C ALA A 114 -45.90 13.12 5.51
N MET A 115 -45.56 12.51 4.37
CA MET A 115 -46.02 12.94 3.06
C MET A 115 -47.55 12.79 2.91
N GLU A 116 -48.13 11.68 3.36
CA GLU A 116 -49.58 11.45 3.39
C GLU A 116 -50.29 12.57 4.17
N LEU A 117 -49.89 12.78 5.43
CA LEU A 117 -50.49 13.79 6.30
C LEU A 117 -50.34 15.21 5.75
N MET A 118 -49.20 15.51 5.13
CA MET A 118 -48.96 16.80 4.48
C MET A 118 -49.89 16.99 3.27
N SER A 119 -50.08 15.94 2.46
CA SER A 119 -50.98 15.97 1.31
C SER A 119 -52.44 16.18 1.71
N GLU A 120 -52.92 15.44 2.72
CA GLU A 120 -54.27 15.55 3.26
C GLU A 120 -54.54 16.96 3.80
N ARG A 121 -53.60 17.50 4.58
CA ARG A 121 -53.71 18.86 5.14
C ARG A 121 -53.76 19.93 4.05
N LYS A 122 -52.94 19.79 3.00
CA LYS A 122 -52.94 20.72 1.87
C LYS A 122 -54.29 20.70 1.14
N LEU A 123 -54.90 19.52 0.96
CA LEU A 123 -56.23 19.40 0.37
C LEU A 123 -57.33 20.03 1.25
N GLN A 124 -57.29 19.80 2.57
CA GLN A 124 -58.23 20.40 3.52
C GLN A 124 -58.14 21.93 3.54
N SER A 125 -56.92 22.49 3.47
CA SER A 125 -56.70 23.94 3.40
C SER A 125 -57.18 24.59 2.10
N ARG A 126 -57.38 23.80 1.03
CA ARG A 126 -57.83 24.28 -0.29
C ARG A 126 -59.34 24.13 -0.51
N SER A 127 -60.06 23.37 0.33
CA SER A 127 -61.51 23.34 0.32
C SER A 127 -62.06 24.67 0.88
N PRO A 128 -62.77 25.48 0.08
CA PRO A 128 -63.31 26.75 0.57
C PRO A 128 -64.47 26.46 1.52
N ALA A 129 -64.39 27.02 2.73
CA ALA A 129 -65.57 27.30 3.52
C ALA A 129 -66.47 28.25 2.71
N GLY A 130 -67.70 27.82 2.39
CA GLY A 130 -68.77 28.75 2.00
C GLY A 130 -69.45 28.53 0.65
N GLY A 131 -70.02 27.33 0.43
CA GLY A 131 -71.15 27.17 -0.49
C GLY A 131 -72.47 27.29 0.28
N LYS A 132 -72.86 28.52 0.64
CA LYS A 132 -74.22 28.85 1.10
C LYS A 132 -74.63 30.20 0.54
N ARG A 133 -75.41 30.18 -0.55
CA ARG A 133 -76.60 31.03 -0.78
C ARG A 133 -77.51 30.30 -1.76
#